data_AF-A0AAV3EQ68-F1
#
_entry.id   AF-A0AAV3EQ68-F1
#
_cell.length_a   1.000
_cell.length_b   1.000
_cell.length_c   1.000
_cell.angle_alpha   90.00
_cell.angle_beta   90.00
_cell.angle_gamma   90.00
#
_symmetry.space_group_name_H-M   'P 1'
#
loop_
_entity.id
_entity.type
_entity.pdbx_description
1 polymer ?
#
loop_
_entity_poly.entity_id
_entity_poly.type
_entity_poly.pdbx_seq_one_letter_code
_entity_poly.pdbx_strand_id
1 'polypeptide(L)'
;MLKRIKIEHRDFILNIADNSISKKNNEIKLTETECKILTLLLLAPKQVFSKEEILNYAWDQELNNNTSVVPQAISILRKKLYREDIDAIDTVKGKGYKATPSRKRCLSKRKKKCGITIAILACSTATYGFYIQKPDEQPKIAQSLLKVDDNIYQTSNSAPIVVNPEILNEDVKYFIHVQKKAISLSACKITNQKCTSIYNKILFIDDENSKIDMNKLISDVSFKFDKPRGEPVFCNSNKHSSYKVSSSINLRALNNESYTGHVFVNYDVSQIETNHYKAELSAYVKESGYIGSFGYSVNLNAETKKITNQSNEHYISKISRDMKYSGIKSGRQQFGTIKDQSQLYAFPLMKNGTHSTYFNHIYPMGNGVNYVYMENANIGYLTFFYK
;
A
#
# COMPACT_ATOMS: atom_id res chain seq x y z
N MET A 1 -42.42 -21.87 6.66
CA MET A 1 -41.19 -21.78 5.83
C MET A 1 -39.97 -21.93 6.72
N LEU A 2 -39.14 -22.94 6.49
CA LEU A 2 -37.87 -23.11 7.22
C LEU A 2 -36.96 -21.92 6.91
N LYS A 3 -36.83 -20.98 7.85
CA LYS A 3 -35.89 -19.85 7.77
C LYS A 3 -34.50 -20.49 7.72
N ARG A 4 -33.86 -20.55 6.55
CA ARG A 4 -32.49 -21.06 6.44
C ARG A 4 -31.62 -20.15 7.30
N ILE A 5 -31.14 -20.67 8.43
CA ILE A 5 -30.31 -19.90 9.38
C ILE A 5 -28.90 -19.65 8.81
N LYS A 6 -28.50 -20.43 7.80
CA LYS A 6 -27.19 -20.33 7.14
C LYS A 6 -27.35 -20.25 5.62
N ILE A 7 -26.59 -19.36 4.99
CA ILE A 7 -26.48 -19.22 3.53
C ILE A 7 -25.02 -19.47 3.14
N GLU A 8 -24.80 -20.52 2.35
CA GLU A 8 -23.48 -20.83 1.79
C GLU A 8 -23.27 -20.06 0.49
N HIS A 9 -22.14 -19.36 0.38
CA HIS A 9 -21.78 -18.65 -0.84
C HIS A 9 -20.27 -18.67 -1.06
N ARG A 10 -19.85 -19.20 -2.22
CA ARG A 10 -18.43 -19.36 -2.59
C ARG A 10 -17.65 -20.16 -1.54
N ASP A 11 -16.79 -19.51 -0.77
CA ASP A 11 -15.92 -20.10 0.25
C ASP A 11 -16.22 -19.59 1.67
N PHE A 12 -17.40 -19.01 1.88
CA PHE A 12 -17.88 -18.57 3.19
C PHE A 12 -19.33 -18.97 3.45
N ILE A 13 -19.70 -18.94 4.73
CA ILE A 13 -21.07 -19.21 5.22
C ILE A 13 -21.55 -17.97 5.97
N LEU A 14 -22.68 -17.39 5.55
CA LEU A 14 -23.39 -16.37 6.32
C LEU A 14 -24.31 -17.05 7.33
N ASN A 15 -24.12 -16.79 8.61
CA ASN A 15 -24.98 -17.22 9.71
C ASN A 15 -25.89 -16.04 10.13
N ILE A 16 -27.18 -16.18 9.84
CA ILE A 16 -28.18 -15.13 10.04
C ILE A 16 -28.58 -15.02 11.52
N ALA A 17 -28.57 -16.12 12.27
CA ALA A 17 -28.92 -16.09 13.70
C ALA A 17 -27.88 -15.32 14.52
N ASP A 18 -26.60 -15.53 14.20
CA ASP A 18 -25.49 -14.96 14.96
C ASP A 18 -24.94 -13.65 14.34
N ASN A 19 -25.59 -13.16 13.27
CA ASN A 19 -25.14 -12.07 12.43
C ASN A 19 -23.64 -12.18 12.11
N SER A 20 -23.21 -13.33 11.60
CA SER A 20 -21.79 -13.61 11.41
C SER A 20 -21.46 -14.31 10.10
N ILE A 21 -20.20 -14.21 9.68
CA ILE A 21 -19.67 -14.92 8.52
C ILE A 21 -18.56 -15.86 8.98
N SER A 22 -18.59 -17.10 8.51
CA SER A 22 -17.53 -18.09 8.74
C SER A 22 -16.77 -18.38 7.46
N LYS A 23 -15.44 -18.22 7.48
CA LYS A 23 -14.53 -18.57 6.38
C LYS A 23 -13.18 -19.05 6.91
N LYS A 24 -12.72 -20.23 6.49
CA LYS A 24 -11.39 -20.81 6.80
C LYS A 24 -10.92 -20.58 8.26
N ASN A 25 -11.76 -20.94 9.22
CA ASN A 25 -11.56 -20.80 10.68
C ASN A 25 -11.64 -19.38 11.27
N ASN A 26 -11.98 -18.35 10.48
CA ASN A 26 -12.26 -17.00 10.98
C ASN A 26 -13.77 -16.75 11.03
N GLU A 27 -14.23 -16.12 12.12
CA GLU A 27 -15.59 -15.62 12.28
C GLU A 27 -15.59 -14.08 12.23
N ILE A 28 -16.47 -13.50 11.40
CA ILE A 28 -16.66 -12.06 11.26
C ILE A 28 -18.03 -11.69 11.82
N LYS A 29 -18.10 -10.81 12.81
CA LYS A 29 -19.38 -10.24 13.27
C LYS A 29 -19.86 -9.09 12.37
N LEU A 30 -21.12 -9.17 11.98
CA LEU A 30 -21.87 -8.16 11.23
C LEU A 30 -22.82 -7.42 12.18
N THR A 31 -23.16 -6.19 11.81
CA THR A 31 -24.34 -5.54 12.39
C THR A 31 -25.60 -6.16 11.82
N GLU A 32 -26.75 -5.92 12.47
CA GLU A 32 -28.04 -6.43 11.99
C GLU A 32 -28.34 -5.95 10.56
N THR A 33 -28.16 -4.65 10.29
CA THR A 33 -28.35 -4.06 8.96
C THR A 33 -27.41 -4.68 7.92
N GLU A 34 -26.13 -4.86 8.25
CA GLU A 34 -25.16 -5.49 7.35
C GLU A 34 -25.56 -6.94 7.01
N CYS A 35 -26.03 -7.68 8.01
CA CYS A 35 -26.52 -9.05 7.84
C CYS A 35 -27.78 -9.09 6.96
N LYS A 36 -28.75 -8.17 7.18
CA LYS A 36 -29.95 -8.03 6.34
C LYS A 36 -29.58 -7.73 4.89
N ILE A 37 -28.71 -6.75 4.64
CA ILE A 37 -28.25 -6.40 3.29
C ILE A 37 -27.61 -7.60 2.60
N LEU A 38 -26.65 -8.27 3.27
CA LEU A 38 -25.97 -9.41 2.67
C LEU A 38 -26.92 -10.57 2.41
N THR A 39 -27.86 -10.83 3.33
CA THR A 39 -28.91 -11.84 3.18
C THR A 39 -29.75 -11.57 1.93
N LEU A 40 -30.24 -10.34 1.75
CA LEU A 40 -31.04 -9.95 0.58
C LEU A 40 -30.32 -10.26 -0.72
N LEU A 41 -29.05 -9.85 -0.83
CA LEU A 41 -28.25 -10.05 -2.03
C LEU A 41 -27.98 -11.53 -2.29
N LEU A 42 -27.65 -12.31 -1.26
CA LEU A 42 -27.28 -13.72 -1.38
C LEU A 42 -28.47 -14.64 -1.62
N LEU A 43 -29.69 -14.27 -1.20
CA LEU A 43 -30.91 -15.02 -1.49
C LEU A 43 -31.28 -14.97 -2.98
N ALA A 44 -30.99 -13.86 -3.66
CA ALA A 44 -31.25 -13.69 -5.09
C ALA A 44 -29.98 -13.22 -5.83
N PRO A 45 -28.95 -14.07 -5.97
CA PRO A 45 -27.61 -13.64 -6.39
C PRO A 45 -27.53 -13.18 -7.85
N LYS A 46 -28.56 -13.42 -8.67
CA LYS A 46 -28.67 -12.94 -10.06
C LYS A 46 -29.44 -11.61 -10.18
N GLN A 47 -30.18 -11.22 -9.14
CA GLN A 47 -31.01 -10.02 -9.14
C GLN A 47 -30.20 -8.79 -8.76
N VAL A 48 -30.52 -7.65 -9.39
CA VAL A 48 -29.98 -6.34 -9.02
C VAL A 48 -31.02 -5.66 -8.15
N PHE A 49 -30.60 -5.25 -6.95
CA PHE A 49 -31.42 -4.48 -6.02
C PHE A 49 -30.99 -3.02 -6.05
N SER A 50 -31.95 -2.13 -6.28
CA SER A 50 -31.82 -0.69 -6.20
C SER A 50 -31.52 -0.23 -4.77
N LYS A 51 -31.10 1.03 -4.62
CA LYS A 51 -30.87 1.62 -3.29
C LYS A 51 -32.16 1.65 -2.46
N GLU A 52 -33.29 1.92 -3.10
CA GLU A 52 -34.61 1.96 -2.45
C GLU A 52 -35.04 0.58 -1.96
N GLU A 53 -34.89 -0.46 -2.79
CA GLU A 53 -35.21 -1.84 -2.38
C GLU A 53 -34.34 -2.31 -1.22
N ILE A 54 -33.04 -1.98 -1.22
CA ILE A 54 -32.14 -2.32 -0.12
C ILE A 54 -32.49 -1.54 1.14
N LEU A 55 -32.84 -0.25 1.01
CA LEU A 55 -33.25 0.59 2.14
C LEU A 55 -34.51 0.01 2.80
N ASN A 56 -35.54 -0.27 2.00
CA ASN A 56 -36.83 -0.80 2.47
C ASN A 56 -36.72 -2.18 3.13
N TYR A 57 -35.71 -2.98 2.76
CA TYR A 57 -35.51 -4.30 3.33
C TYR A 57 -34.68 -4.28 4.62
N ALA A 58 -33.60 -3.48 4.66
CA ALA A 58 -32.61 -3.55 5.73
C ALA A 58 -32.85 -2.54 6.86
N TRP A 59 -33.72 -1.56 6.66
CA TRP A 59 -34.12 -0.57 7.67
C TRP A 59 -35.63 -0.61 7.92
N ASP A 60 -36.03 -0.30 9.15
CA ASP A 60 -37.43 -0.18 9.52
C ASP A 60 -38.02 1.13 8.97
N GLN A 61 -39.27 1.05 8.50
CA GLN A 61 -39.98 2.10 7.73
C GLN A 61 -40.07 3.45 8.44
N GLU A 62 -39.95 3.49 9.77
CA GLU A 62 -40.14 4.72 10.56
C GLU A 62 -38.86 5.59 10.70
N LEU A 63 -37.68 5.08 10.29
CA LEU A 63 -36.41 5.71 10.69
C LEU A 63 -35.63 6.42 9.59
N ASN A 64 -35.85 6.16 8.29
CA ASN A 64 -34.96 6.70 7.25
C ASN A 64 -35.58 6.83 5.84
N ASN A 65 -35.77 8.08 5.38
CA ASN A 65 -36.10 8.39 3.98
C ASN A 65 -34.86 8.66 3.09
N ASN A 66 -33.64 8.47 3.63
CA ASN A 66 -32.42 8.85 2.93
C ASN A 66 -31.71 7.63 2.30
N THR A 67 -31.92 7.42 1.00
CA THR A 67 -31.25 6.37 0.21
C THR A 67 -29.72 6.54 0.13
N SER A 68 -29.17 7.67 0.57
CA SER A 68 -27.72 7.90 0.65
C SER A 68 -27.03 7.05 1.73
N VAL A 69 -27.78 6.51 2.70
CA VAL A 69 -27.23 5.63 3.74
C VAL A 69 -26.83 4.27 3.17
N VAL A 70 -27.53 3.79 2.14
CA VAL A 70 -27.27 2.47 1.53
C VAL A 70 -25.85 2.35 0.96
N PRO A 71 -25.34 3.29 0.14
CA PRO A 71 -23.95 3.28 -0.29
C PRO A 71 -22.93 3.24 0.86
N GLN A 72 -23.20 3.94 1.96
CA GLN A 72 -22.32 3.95 3.12
C GLN A 72 -22.30 2.57 3.81
N ALA A 73 -23.47 1.97 4.05
CA ALA A 73 -23.58 0.65 4.62
C ALA A 73 -22.94 -0.44 3.74
N ILE A 74 -23.16 -0.39 2.42
CA ILE A 74 -22.51 -1.29 1.45
C ILE A 74 -20.98 -1.11 1.49
N SER A 75 -20.48 0.12 1.63
CA SER A 75 -19.05 0.39 1.74
C SER A 75 -18.44 -0.23 3.01
N ILE A 76 -19.12 -0.08 4.15
CA ILE A 76 -18.70 -0.67 5.44
C ILE A 76 -18.73 -2.20 5.36
N LEU A 77 -19.82 -2.78 4.85
CA LEU A 77 -19.96 -4.21 4.66
C LEU A 77 -18.87 -4.77 3.73
N ARG A 78 -18.65 -4.16 2.57
CA ARG A 78 -17.53 -4.53 1.67
C ARG A 78 -16.19 -4.43 2.36
N LYS A 79 -15.98 -3.42 3.20
CA LYS A 79 -14.73 -3.27 3.97
C LYS A 79 -14.53 -4.45 4.94
N LYS A 80 -15.58 -4.94 5.60
CA LYS A 80 -15.53 -6.14 6.45
C LYS A 80 -15.26 -7.41 5.63
N LEU A 81 -16.01 -7.62 4.55
CA LEU A 81 -15.84 -8.78 3.65
C LEU A 81 -14.43 -8.84 3.04
N TYR A 82 -13.93 -7.69 2.56
CA TYR A 82 -12.62 -7.58 1.95
C TYR A 82 -11.46 -7.86 2.93
N ARG A 83 -11.66 -7.76 4.26
CA ARG A 83 -10.61 -8.15 5.25
C ARG A 83 -10.34 -9.65 5.23
N GLU A 84 -11.36 -10.46 4.96
CA GLU A 84 -11.24 -11.92 4.93
C GLU A 84 -11.16 -12.48 3.50
N ASP A 85 -10.71 -11.67 2.55
CA ASP A 85 -10.63 -12.04 1.13
C ASP A 85 -12.00 -12.51 0.57
N ILE A 86 -13.10 -11.95 1.08
CA ILE A 86 -14.46 -12.25 0.63
C ILE A 86 -14.90 -11.16 -0.36
N ASP A 87 -15.18 -11.60 -1.57
CA ASP A 87 -15.82 -10.82 -2.60
C ASP A 87 -17.25 -11.36 -2.82
N ALA A 88 -18.26 -10.55 -2.48
CA ALA A 88 -19.66 -10.99 -2.46
C ALA A 88 -20.67 -9.96 -2.97
N ILE A 89 -20.26 -8.71 -3.25
CA ILE A 89 -21.19 -7.63 -3.62
C ILE A 89 -20.65 -6.87 -4.83
N ASP A 90 -21.37 -6.92 -5.95
CA ASP A 90 -21.09 -6.16 -7.17
C ASP A 90 -21.93 -4.88 -7.24
N THR A 91 -21.37 -3.83 -7.84
CA THR A 91 -22.13 -2.61 -8.18
C THR A 91 -22.54 -2.66 -9.65
N VAL A 92 -23.82 -2.48 -9.93
CA VAL A 92 -24.34 -2.27 -11.28
C VAL A 92 -24.61 -0.77 -11.45
N LYS A 93 -23.75 -0.09 -12.23
CA LYS A 93 -23.78 1.37 -12.41
C LYS A 93 -25.18 1.84 -12.81
N GLY A 94 -25.68 2.87 -12.12
CA GLY A 94 -27.00 3.45 -12.35
C GLY A 94 -28.20 2.61 -11.91
N LYS A 95 -27.99 1.35 -11.45
CA LYS A 95 -29.09 0.44 -11.10
C LYS A 95 -29.08 0.01 -9.64
N GLY A 96 -27.92 -0.33 -9.07
CA GLY A 96 -27.84 -0.79 -7.68
C GLY A 96 -26.77 -1.83 -7.42
N TYR A 97 -27.08 -2.84 -6.60
CA TYR A 97 -26.14 -3.85 -6.13
C TYR A 97 -26.68 -5.26 -6.33
N LYS A 98 -25.79 -6.24 -6.52
CA LYS A 98 -26.14 -7.66 -6.61
C LYS A 98 -25.08 -8.50 -5.90
N ALA A 99 -25.39 -9.76 -5.59
CA ALA A 99 -24.33 -10.66 -5.15
C ALA A 99 -23.36 -10.96 -6.29
N THR A 100 -22.08 -11.13 -5.96
CA THR A 100 -21.10 -11.54 -6.94
C THR A 100 -21.37 -12.99 -7.34
N PRO A 101 -21.49 -13.33 -8.63
CA PRO A 101 -21.89 -14.67 -9.06
C PRO A 101 -20.91 -15.76 -8.57
N SER A 102 -21.46 -16.92 -8.20
CA SER A 102 -20.73 -18.12 -7.81
C SER A 102 -20.11 -18.84 -9.03
N ARG A 103 -19.37 -18.12 -9.88
CA ARG A 103 -18.52 -18.80 -10.87
C ARG A 103 -17.24 -19.24 -10.16
N LYS A 104 -16.95 -20.54 -10.21
CA LYS A 104 -15.64 -21.09 -9.87
C LYS A 104 -14.60 -20.28 -10.63
N ARG A 105 -13.87 -19.40 -9.94
CA ARG A 105 -12.67 -18.80 -10.51
C ARG A 105 -11.74 -19.98 -10.78
N CYS A 106 -11.48 -20.25 -12.05
CA CYS A 106 -10.45 -21.20 -12.46
C CYS A 106 -9.13 -20.60 -11.98
N LEU A 107 -8.70 -20.97 -10.79
CA LEU A 107 -7.31 -20.82 -10.37
C LEU A 107 -6.53 -21.70 -11.35
N SER A 108 -5.79 -21.08 -12.28
CA SER A 108 -4.89 -21.78 -13.17
C SER A 108 -3.81 -22.47 -12.32
N LYS A 109 -4.07 -23.72 -11.95
CA LYS A 109 -3.08 -24.61 -11.36
C LYS A 109 -2.01 -24.87 -12.42
N ARG A 110 -0.85 -24.23 -12.30
CA ARG A 110 0.36 -24.68 -13.00
C ARG A 110 0.80 -25.98 -12.32
N LYS A 111 0.62 -27.10 -13.03
CA LYS A 111 0.97 -28.46 -12.64
C LYS A 111 2.46 -28.54 -12.26
N LYS A 112 2.78 -29.00 -11.04
CA LYS A 112 4.04 -29.70 -10.79
C LYS A 112 3.79 -31.18 -11.01
N LYS A 113 4.42 -31.74 -12.04
CA LYS A 113 4.69 -33.19 -12.12
C LYS A 113 5.84 -33.49 -11.16
N CYS A 114 5.64 -34.43 -10.25
CA CYS A 114 6.69 -35.34 -9.79
C CYS A 114 6.00 -36.54 -9.12
N GLY A 115 5.95 -37.68 -9.81
CA GLY A 115 5.96 -39.00 -9.15
C GLY A 115 7.43 -39.36 -9.00
N ILE A 116 7.89 -40.07 -7.96
CA ILE A 116 7.46 -41.41 -7.53
C ILE A 116 7.83 -41.58 -6.03
N THR A 117 6.87 -42.14 -5.28
CA THR A 117 6.90 -43.16 -4.20
C THR A 117 8.26 -43.51 -3.54
N ILE A 118 8.42 -43.61 -2.21
CA ILE A 118 8.09 -44.78 -1.36
C ILE A 118 8.09 -44.38 0.14
N ALA A 119 7.17 -44.99 0.89
CA ALA A 119 6.98 -44.88 2.34
C ALA A 119 8.01 -45.66 3.17
N ILE A 120 8.19 -45.32 4.45
CA ILE A 120 7.91 -46.18 5.63
C ILE A 120 8.45 -45.53 6.92
N LEU A 121 7.67 -45.72 7.99
CA LEU A 121 7.80 -45.24 9.37
C LEU A 121 9.05 -45.73 10.13
N ALA A 122 9.50 -44.89 11.08
CA ALA A 122 9.98 -45.20 12.44
C ALA A 122 10.63 -43.92 13.02
N CYS A 123 10.72 -43.59 14.29
CA CYS A 123 10.15 -44.05 15.55
C CYS A 123 10.34 -42.91 16.55
N SER A 124 9.33 -42.72 17.40
CA SER A 124 9.36 -42.25 18.79
C SER A 124 10.64 -41.63 19.42
N THR A 125 10.37 -40.50 20.07
CA THR A 125 10.86 -40.02 21.38
C THR A 125 12.12 -39.16 21.50
N ALA A 126 11.89 -38.00 22.13
CA ALA A 126 12.72 -37.31 23.12
C ALA A 126 13.98 -36.61 22.56
N THR A 127 14.34 -35.40 22.92
CA THR A 127 13.84 -34.38 23.85
C THR A 127 14.74 -33.16 23.62
N TYR A 128 14.27 -31.97 23.98
CA TYR A 128 15.10 -30.83 24.37
C TYR A 128 16.03 -30.23 23.31
N GLY A 129 15.56 -29.11 22.77
CA GLY A 129 16.39 -28.13 22.09
C GLY A 129 15.56 -26.91 21.78
N PHE A 130 15.34 -26.06 22.79
CA PHE A 130 15.12 -24.62 22.67
C PHE A 130 14.87 -24.12 21.24
N TYR A 131 13.62 -24.15 20.75
CA TYR A 131 13.21 -23.17 19.75
C TYR A 131 12.87 -21.89 20.49
N ILE A 132 13.94 -21.26 20.99
CA ILE A 132 13.98 -19.81 21.17
C ILE A 132 13.50 -19.26 19.84
N GLN A 133 12.39 -18.54 19.91
CA GLN A 133 11.96 -17.56 18.94
C GLN A 133 13.20 -16.70 18.65
N LYS A 134 13.94 -17.01 17.59
CA LYS A 134 15.06 -16.16 17.15
C LYS A 134 14.47 -14.76 17.05
N PRO A 135 14.94 -13.79 17.83
CA PRO A 135 14.48 -12.42 17.67
C PRO A 135 14.94 -12.01 16.29
N ASP A 136 14.01 -12.01 15.33
CA ASP A 136 14.04 -11.32 14.04
C ASP A 136 15.47 -10.98 13.60
N GLU A 137 16.30 -12.01 13.37
CA GLU A 137 17.61 -11.85 12.76
C GLU A 137 17.35 -11.69 11.26
N GLN A 138 16.67 -10.58 10.94
CA GLN A 138 16.62 -10.03 9.60
C GLN A 138 18.08 -9.98 9.13
N PRO A 139 18.38 -10.48 7.92
CA PRO A 139 19.75 -10.38 7.42
C PRO A 139 20.21 -8.92 7.56
N LYS A 140 21.50 -8.70 7.86
CA LYS A 140 22.09 -7.35 7.75
C LYS A 140 21.93 -6.91 6.30
N ILE A 141 20.83 -6.26 5.94
CA ILE A 141 20.61 -5.80 4.58
C ILE A 141 21.53 -4.60 4.38
N ALA A 142 22.69 -4.88 3.80
CA ALA A 142 23.59 -3.85 3.29
C ALA A 142 23.01 -3.31 1.97
N GLN A 143 21.96 -2.49 2.08
CA GLN A 143 21.41 -1.80 0.92
C GLN A 143 22.31 -0.62 0.56
N SER A 144 22.84 -0.59 -0.65
CA SER A 144 23.61 0.55 -1.17
C SER A 144 22.91 1.19 -2.36
N LEU A 145 23.20 2.48 -2.58
CA LEU A 145 22.81 3.21 -3.77
C LEU A 145 24.00 3.24 -4.72
N LEU A 146 23.88 2.52 -5.83
CA LEU A 146 24.91 2.34 -6.85
C LEU A 146 24.72 3.38 -7.96
N LYS A 147 25.79 4.06 -8.33
CA LYS A 147 25.85 4.85 -9.57
C LYS A 147 26.12 3.87 -10.72
N VAL A 148 25.10 3.58 -11.53
CA VAL A 148 25.20 2.61 -12.64
C VAL A 148 25.55 3.27 -13.98
N ASP A 149 25.28 4.56 -14.08
CA ASP A 149 25.61 5.44 -15.21
C ASP A 149 25.91 6.85 -14.65
N ASP A 150 26.36 7.80 -15.47
CA ASP A 150 26.68 9.15 -15.04
C ASP A 150 25.52 9.87 -14.33
N ASN A 151 24.31 9.62 -14.82
CA ASN A 151 23.10 10.23 -14.32
C ASN A 151 22.11 9.24 -13.71
N ILE A 152 22.44 7.95 -13.62
CA ILE A 152 21.51 6.92 -13.12
C ILE A 152 22.04 6.27 -11.85
N TYR A 153 21.15 6.22 -10.86
CA TYR A 153 21.37 5.57 -9.57
C TYR A 153 20.34 4.46 -9.36
N GLN A 154 20.78 3.31 -8.85
CA GLN A 154 19.92 2.18 -8.51
C GLN A 154 20.25 1.64 -7.12
N THR A 155 19.26 1.11 -6.42
CA THR A 155 19.53 0.32 -5.21
C THR A 155 20.18 -1.01 -5.59
N SER A 156 21.10 -1.53 -4.78
CA SER A 156 21.82 -2.80 -5.03
C SER A 156 20.93 -4.03 -5.26
N ASN A 157 19.65 -3.99 -4.86
CA ASN A 157 18.68 -5.07 -5.09
C ASN A 157 17.71 -4.78 -6.26
N SER A 158 17.91 -3.70 -7.01
CA SER A 158 17.15 -3.38 -8.21
C SER A 158 17.51 -4.35 -9.34
N ALA A 159 16.53 -4.71 -10.17
CA ALA A 159 16.85 -5.34 -11.45
C ALA A 159 17.67 -4.38 -12.33
N PRO A 160 18.63 -4.91 -13.11
CA PRO A 160 19.43 -4.09 -14.01
C PRO A 160 18.54 -3.48 -15.12
N ILE A 161 18.95 -2.32 -15.62
CA ILE A 161 18.27 -1.64 -16.72
C ILE A 161 19.24 -1.36 -17.86
N VAL A 162 18.68 -1.28 -19.06
CA VAL A 162 19.37 -0.80 -20.26
C VAL A 162 18.61 0.42 -20.74
N VAL A 163 19.30 1.54 -20.84
CA VAL A 163 18.73 2.84 -21.22
C VAL A 163 19.59 3.40 -22.35
N ASN A 164 18.96 4.04 -23.35
CA ASN A 164 19.71 4.79 -24.35
C ASN A 164 20.29 6.07 -23.69
N PRO A 165 21.62 6.29 -23.67
CA PRO A 165 22.19 7.50 -23.09
C PRO A 165 21.65 8.80 -23.69
N GLU A 166 21.24 8.80 -24.97
CA GLU A 166 20.76 9.99 -25.69
C GLU A 166 19.46 10.59 -25.13
N ILE A 167 18.67 9.81 -24.38
CA ILE A 167 17.42 10.31 -23.79
C ILE A 167 17.60 10.87 -22.38
N LEU A 168 18.81 10.76 -21.81
CA LEU A 168 19.12 11.29 -20.50
C LEU A 168 19.43 12.77 -20.59
N ASN A 169 18.78 13.57 -19.74
CA ASN A 169 19.18 14.96 -19.58
C ASN A 169 20.43 15.04 -18.70
N GLU A 170 21.46 15.77 -19.16
CA GLU A 170 22.72 15.96 -18.43
C GLU A 170 22.50 16.61 -17.06
N ASP A 171 21.55 17.54 -16.98
CA ASP A 171 21.18 18.25 -15.75
C ASP A 171 20.21 17.47 -14.84
N VAL A 172 19.99 16.18 -15.08
CA VAL A 172 19.02 15.40 -14.31
C VAL A 172 19.66 14.13 -13.77
N LYS A 173 19.55 13.94 -12.45
CA LYS A 173 19.89 12.67 -11.80
C LYS A 173 18.63 11.81 -11.67
N TYR A 174 18.70 10.60 -12.19
CA TYR A 174 17.62 9.60 -12.19
C TYR A 174 17.91 8.54 -11.13
N PHE A 175 16.88 8.17 -10.36
CA PHE A 175 16.91 7.13 -9.35
C PHE A 175 15.86 6.10 -9.71
N ILE A 176 16.32 4.91 -10.08
CA ILE A 176 15.47 3.87 -10.68
C ILE A 176 15.56 2.61 -9.84
N HIS A 177 14.41 2.17 -9.35
CA HIS A 177 14.28 0.93 -8.62
C HIS A 177 13.28 0.02 -9.32
N VAL A 178 13.78 -1.06 -9.92
CA VAL A 178 12.98 -2.02 -10.67
C VAL A 178 12.75 -3.28 -9.84
N GLN A 179 11.48 -3.59 -9.60
CA GLN A 179 11.03 -4.80 -8.91
C GLN A 179 9.95 -5.51 -9.72
N LYS A 180 9.64 -6.76 -9.35
CA LYS A 180 8.66 -7.59 -10.06
C LYS A 180 7.26 -6.96 -10.16
N LYS A 181 6.85 -6.21 -9.14
CA LYS A 181 5.49 -5.66 -9.02
C LYS A 181 5.41 -4.14 -9.22
N ALA A 182 6.54 -3.45 -9.22
CA ALA A 182 6.57 -2.01 -9.34
C ALA A 182 7.94 -1.52 -9.85
N ILE A 183 7.91 -0.40 -10.57
CA ILE A 183 9.09 0.41 -10.85
C ILE A 183 8.92 1.73 -10.14
N SER A 184 9.92 2.11 -9.37
CA SER A 184 10.04 3.47 -8.86
C SER A 184 11.00 4.25 -9.75
N LEU A 185 10.52 5.34 -10.32
CA LEU A 185 11.30 6.28 -11.12
C LEU A 185 11.22 7.64 -10.45
N SER A 186 12.36 8.08 -9.93
CA SER A 186 12.51 9.42 -9.39
C SER A 186 13.57 10.18 -10.15
N ALA A 187 13.42 11.48 -10.25
CA ALA A 187 14.38 12.34 -10.93
C ALA A 187 14.55 13.64 -10.16
N CYS A 188 15.79 14.15 -10.15
CA CYS A 188 16.15 15.40 -9.53
C CYS A 188 16.81 16.29 -10.59
N LYS A 189 16.21 17.45 -10.88
CA LYS A 189 16.82 18.48 -11.72
C LYS A 189 17.92 19.18 -10.94
N ILE A 190 19.12 19.20 -11.50
CA ILE A 190 20.30 19.83 -10.95
C ILE A 190 20.48 21.21 -11.58
N THR A 191 20.77 22.21 -10.74
CA THR A 191 21.17 23.55 -11.19
C THR A 191 22.18 24.06 -10.19
N ASN A 192 23.35 24.53 -10.64
CA ASN A 192 24.45 24.95 -9.77
C ASN A 192 24.83 23.89 -8.71
N GLN A 193 24.93 22.62 -9.12
CA GLN A 193 25.21 21.45 -8.25
C GLN A 193 24.14 21.18 -7.17
N LYS A 194 22.97 21.83 -7.25
CA LYS A 194 21.88 21.68 -6.28
C LYS A 194 20.64 21.07 -6.92
N CYS A 195 19.96 20.18 -6.20
CA CYS A 195 18.64 19.71 -6.59
C CYS A 195 17.62 20.84 -6.46
N THR A 196 16.99 21.26 -7.56
CA THR A 196 16.02 22.36 -7.59
C THR A 196 14.58 21.89 -7.76
N SER A 197 14.38 20.70 -8.32
CA SER A 197 13.06 20.12 -8.52
C SER A 197 13.14 18.60 -8.49
N ILE A 198 12.18 17.97 -7.81
CA ILE A 198 12.06 16.51 -7.76
C ILE A 198 10.85 16.06 -8.56
N TYR A 199 10.95 14.84 -9.07
CA TYR A 199 9.87 14.12 -9.73
C TYR A 199 9.86 12.70 -9.16
N ASN A 200 8.67 12.17 -8.86
CA ASN A 200 8.50 10.78 -8.47
C ASN A 200 7.33 10.16 -9.23
N LYS A 201 7.55 8.95 -9.73
CA LYS A 201 6.55 8.10 -10.36
C LYS A 201 6.74 6.67 -9.87
N ILE A 202 5.66 6.04 -9.44
CA ILE A 202 5.59 4.59 -9.23
C ILE A 202 4.69 4.00 -10.32
N LEU A 203 5.25 3.05 -11.06
CA LEU A 203 4.54 2.30 -12.09
C LEU A 203 4.28 0.88 -11.57
N PHE A 204 3.01 0.50 -11.41
CA PHE A 204 2.63 -0.85 -11.03
C PHE A 204 2.70 -1.81 -12.21
N ILE A 205 3.17 -3.02 -11.94
CA ILE A 205 3.31 -4.11 -12.93
C ILE A 205 2.30 -5.20 -12.56
N ASP A 206 1.31 -5.41 -13.43
CA ASP A 206 0.26 -6.43 -13.23
C ASP A 206 0.65 -7.80 -13.76
N ASP A 207 1.50 -7.85 -14.80
CA ASP A 207 2.01 -9.08 -15.41
C ASP A 207 3.54 -9.02 -15.47
N GLU A 208 4.20 -9.94 -14.77
CA GLU A 208 5.66 -10.04 -14.69
C GLU A 208 6.33 -10.29 -16.07
N ASN A 209 5.58 -10.71 -17.09
CA ASN A 209 6.10 -10.90 -18.45
C ASN A 209 5.99 -9.65 -19.33
N SER A 210 5.43 -8.56 -18.81
CA SER A 210 5.25 -7.33 -19.57
C SER A 210 6.60 -6.75 -19.97
N LYS A 211 6.74 -6.42 -21.26
CA LYS A 211 7.92 -5.68 -21.73
C LYS A 211 7.84 -4.25 -21.23
N ILE A 212 8.82 -3.86 -20.42
CA ILE A 212 8.95 -2.50 -19.91
C ILE A 212 9.83 -1.72 -20.88
N ASP A 213 9.29 -0.65 -21.46
CA ASP A 213 10.06 0.32 -22.21
C ASP A 213 10.61 1.39 -21.25
N MET A 214 11.84 1.19 -20.77
CA MET A 214 12.51 2.14 -19.88
C MET A 214 12.75 3.49 -20.55
N ASN A 215 12.95 3.51 -21.86
CA ASN A 215 13.20 4.75 -22.58
C ASN A 215 11.97 5.65 -22.56
N LYS A 216 10.79 5.07 -22.83
CA LYS A 216 9.51 5.76 -22.72
C LYS A 216 9.24 6.29 -21.30
N LEU A 217 9.58 5.50 -20.27
CA LEU A 217 9.37 5.93 -18.88
C LEU A 217 10.24 7.13 -18.50
N ILE A 218 11.48 7.16 -18.98
CA ILE A 218 12.42 8.25 -18.73
C ILE A 218 12.03 9.50 -19.52
N SER A 219 11.58 9.36 -20.78
CA SER A 219 11.13 10.51 -21.59
C SER A 219 9.88 11.21 -21.01
N ASP A 220 9.08 10.50 -20.21
CA ASP A 220 7.91 11.09 -19.52
C ASP A 220 8.28 11.97 -18.31
N VAL A 221 9.55 11.95 -17.87
CA VAL A 221 10.00 12.75 -16.73
C VAL A 221 9.81 14.22 -17.05
N SER A 222 9.03 14.91 -16.23
CA SER A 222 8.77 16.33 -16.39
C SER A 222 8.74 17.03 -15.04
N PHE A 223 9.32 18.23 -15.00
CA PHE A 223 9.37 19.07 -13.81
C PHE A 223 8.34 20.20 -13.96
N LYS A 224 7.07 19.91 -13.67
CA LYS A 224 6.04 20.94 -13.58
C LYS A 224 6.17 21.66 -12.24
N PHE A 225 7.10 22.62 -12.18
CA PHE A 225 7.35 23.58 -11.08
C PHE A 225 6.70 23.24 -9.72
N ASP A 226 7.17 22.17 -9.06
CA ASP A 226 6.87 21.89 -7.66
C ASP A 226 7.88 22.68 -6.82
N LYS A 227 7.56 23.94 -6.53
CA LYS A 227 8.40 24.81 -5.70
C LYS A 227 8.62 24.11 -4.34
N PRO A 228 9.86 23.76 -3.95
CA PRO A 228 10.11 23.32 -2.59
C PRO A 228 9.73 24.47 -1.66
N ARG A 229 8.85 24.23 -0.70
CA ARG A 229 8.50 25.25 0.31
C ARG A 229 9.64 25.35 1.31
N GLY A 230 10.59 26.22 1.03
CA GLY A 230 11.62 26.64 1.98
C GLY A 230 13.01 26.05 1.75
N GLU A 231 14.02 26.71 2.32
CA GLU A 231 15.38 26.21 2.30
C GLU A 231 15.52 24.97 3.19
N PRO A 232 16.20 23.94 2.69
CA PRO A 232 16.67 22.81 3.46
C PRO A 232 17.47 23.19 4.69
N VAL A 233 16.94 22.89 5.89
CA VAL A 233 17.75 23.00 7.10
C VAL A 233 18.39 21.65 7.37
N PHE A 234 19.70 21.58 7.07
CA PHE A 234 20.53 20.49 7.56
C PHE A 234 20.54 20.49 9.09
N CYS A 235 20.57 19.30 9.68
CA CYS A 235 20.63 19.07 11.11
C CYS A 235 21.85 19.76 11.74
N ASN A 236 21.74 21.05 12.07
CA ASN A 236 22.66 21.71 12.96
C ASN A 236 22.26 21.36 14.40
N SER A 237 23.23 20.74 15.07
CA SER A 237 23.23 20.34 16.46
C SER A 237 22.65 21.43 17.35
N ASN A 238 21.47 21.18 17.93
CA ASN A 238 21.08 21.52 19.29
C ASN A 238 19.74 20.82 19.61
N LYS A 239 19.59 20.41 20.88
CA LYS A 239 18.52 19.55 21.41
C LYS A 239 17.11 19.95 20.91
N HIS A 240 16.28 18.94 20.61
CA HIS A 240 14.88 19.04 20.17
C HIS A 240 14.65 19.70 18.81
N SER A 241 15.25 19.15 17.75
CA SER A 241 14.89 19.55 16.38
C SER A 241 13.64 18.80 15.91
N SER A 242 12.62 19.54 15.48
CA SER A 242 11.53 19.04 14.67
C SER A 242 11.72 19.48 13.21
N TYR A 243 11.34 18.61 12.28
CA TYR A 243 11.44 18.87 10.85
C TYR A 243 10.35 18.11 10.10
N LYS A 244 10.05 18.57 8.88
CA LYS A 244 9.05 17.95 8.02
C LYS A 244 9.72 17.36 6.79
N VAL A 245 9.24 16.19 6.39
CA VAL A 245 9.66 15.51 5.17
C VAL A 245 8.44 15.26 4.33
N SER A 246 8.46 15.68 3.07
CA SER A 246 7.34 15.42 2.17
C SER A 246 7.77 14.88 0.82
N SER A 247 6.83 14.19 0.16
CA SER A 247 6.98 13.73 -1.20
C SER A 247 5.64 13.73 -1.93
N SER A 248 5.71 14.06 -3.21
CA SER A 248 4.61 13.97 -4.17
C SER A 248 4.95 12.88 -5.18
N ILE A 249 4.07 11.90 -5.35
CA ILE A 249 4.33 10.68 -6.11
C ILE A 249 3.18 10.42 -7.08
N ASN A 250 3.49 10.40 -8.38
CA ASN A 250 2.56 10.00 -9.42
C ASN A 250 2.45 8.49 -9.49
N LEU A 251 1.23 7.98 -9.64
CA LEU A 251 0.98 6.55 -9.81
C LEU A 251 0.45 6.25 -11.21
N ARG A 252 0.99 5.20 -11.81
CA ARG A 252 0.55 4.63 -13.10
C ARG A 252 0.58 3.11 -13.02
N ALA A 253 -0.02 2.45 -13.99
CA ALA A 253 0.00 1.00 -14.13
C ALA A 253 0.36 0.64 -15.57
N LEU A 254 1.27 -0.30 -15.74
CA LEU A 254 1.86 -0.63 -17.05
C LEU A 254 0.80 -1.12 -18.05
N ASN A 255 -0.12 -1.97 -17.60
CA ASN A 255 -1.15 -2.59 -18.44
C ASN A 255 -2.53 -1.93 -18.30
N ASN A 256 -2.59 -0.75 -17.68
CA ASN A 256 -3.83 -0.02 -17.47
C ASN A 256 -3.58 1.48 -17.62
N GLU A 257 -3.57 1.94 -18.88
CA GLU A 257 -3.32 3.35 -19.21
C GLU A 257 -4.38 4.29 -18.63
N SER A 258 -5.60 3.78 -18.41
CA SER A 258 -6.69 4.55 -17.79
C SER A 258 -6.50 4.77 -16.28
N TYR A 259 -5.62 4.00 -15.64
CA TYR A 259 -5.31 4.17 -14.23
C TYR A 259 -4.37 5.36 -14.01
N THR A 260 -4.85 6.29 -13.19
CA THR A 260 -4.05 7.40 -12.69
C THR A 260 -4.22 7.51 -11.20
N GLY A 261 -3.12 7.66 -10.47
CA GLY A 261 -3.15 8.00 -9.07
C GLY A 261 -2.09 9.03 -8.71
N HIS A 262 -2.24 9.55 -7.50
CA HIS A 262 -1.36 10.54 -6.92
C HIS A 262 -1.32 10.34 -5.40
N VAL A 263 -0.12 10.32 -4.84
CA VAL A 263 0.12 10.20 -3.41
C VAL A 263 0.90 11.40 -2.93
N PHE A 264 0.42 12.01 -1.85
CA PHE A 264 1.17 13.01 -1.10
C PHE A 264 1.51 12.42 0.27
N VAL A 265 2.79 12.33 0.60
CA VAL A 265 3.27 11.75 1.86
C VAL A 265 3.95 12.84 2.67
N ASN A 266 3.64 12.92 3.96
CA ASN A 266 4.29 13.80 4.93
C ASN A 266 4.74 12.99 6.14
N TYR A 267 5.88 13.37 6.69
CA TYR A 267 6.37 12.94 7.97
C TYR A 267 6.67 14.18 8.81
N ASP A 268 5.94 14.36 9.90
CA ASP A 268 6.29 15.34 10.94
C ASP A 268 7.19 14.63 11.95
N VAL A 269 8.50 14.92 11.92
CA VAL A 269 9.51 14.19 12.69
C VAL A 269 10.02 15.06 13.85
N SER A 270 10.11 14.47 15.03
CA SER A 270 10.63 15.11 16.24
C SER A 270 11.70 14.23 16.85
N GLN A 271 12.90 14.80 17.06
CA GLN A 271 13.96 14.10 17.76
C GLN A 271 13.70 14.08 19.27
N ILE A 272 13.73 12.89 19.86
CA ILE A 272 13.55 12.69 21.30
C ILE A 272 14.92 12.61 21.97
N GLU A 273 15.78 11.74 21.44
CA GLU A 273 17.12 11.47 21.94
C GLU A 273 18.08 11.31 20.75
N THR A 274 19.37 11.12 21.03
CA THR A 274 20.36 10.78 19.99
C THR A 274 19.90 9.53 19.25
N ASN A 275 19.81 9.60 17.92
CA ASN A 275 19.38 8.53 17.02
C ASN A 275 17.94 8.03 17.20
N HIS A 276 17.14 8.62 18.09
CA HIS A 276 15.75 8.20 18.35
C HIS A 276 14.77 9.33 18.04
N TYR A 277 13.78 9.02 17.19
CA TYR A 277 12.83 9.97 16.66
C TYR A 277 11.41 9.44 16.80
N LYS A 278 10.47 10.36 17.00
CA LYS A 278 9.04 10.15 16.76
C LYS A 278 8.66 10.77 15.44
N ALA A 279 7.81 10.10 14.68
CA ALA A 279 7.30 10.62 13.42
C ALA A 279 5.79 10.39 13.30
N GLU A 280 5.06 11.40 12.86
CA GLU A 280 3.69 11.24 12.38
C GLU A 280 3.71 11.13 10.86
N LEU A 281 3.39 9.95 10.33
CA LEU A 281 3.21 9.75 8.90
C LEU A 281 1.76 10.09 8.53
N SER A 282 1.59 11.01 7.58
CA SER A 282 0.31 11.32 6.94
C SER A 282 0.42 11.19 5.43
N ALA A 283 -0.25 10.19 4.86
CA ALA A 283 -0.30 9.94 3.43
C ALA A 283 -1.72 10.20 2.89
N TYR A 284 -1.84 11.02 1.85
CA TYR A 284 -3.07 11.31 1.15
C TYR A 284 -3.01 10.73 -0.26
N VAL A 285 -4.06 9.99 -0.64
CA VAL A 285 -4.10 9.28 -1.92
C VAL A 285 -5.38 9.63 -2.68
N LYS A 286 -5.19 9.91 -3.97
CA LYS A 286 -6.25 10.02 -4.97
C LYS A 286 -5.94 9.06 -6.11
N GLU A 287 -6.91 8.25 -6.52
CA GLU A 287 -6.74 7.32 -7.65
C GLU A 287 -8.04 7.13 -8.42
N SER A 288 -7.95 6.76 -9.70
CA SER A 288 -9.08 6.77 -10.65
C SER A 288 -10.23 5.81 -10.27
N GLY A 289 -9.91 4.70 -9.59
CA GLY A 289 -10.90 3.76 -9.06
C GLY A 289 -11.65 4.26 -7.82
N TYR A 290 -11.32 5.45 -7.30
CA TYR A 290 -11.87 6.02 -6.08
C TYR A 290 -12.46 7.41 -6.33
N ILE A 291 -13.74 7.60 -5.99
CA ILE A 291 -14.38 8.92 -5.98
C ILE A 291 -14.02 9.61 -4.67
N GLY A 292 -13.37 10.77 -4.74
CA GLY A 292 -12.85 11.50 -3.58
C GLY A 292 -11.40 11.12 -3.31
N SER A 293 -11.06 10.90 -2.04
CA SER A 293 -9.71 10.53 -1.61
C SER A 293 -9.71 9.70 -0.34
N PHE A 294 -8.56 9.10 -0.01
CA PHE A 294 -8.36 8.46 1.27
C PHE A 294 -7.01 8.86 1.86
N GLY A 295 -6.98 8.99 3.17
CA GLY A 295 -5.78 9.27 3.95
C GLY A 295 -5.34 8.05 4.73
N TYR A 296 -4.08 8.06 5.17
CA TYR A 296 -3.56 7.12 6.14
C TYR A 296 -2.64 7.87 7.08
N SER A 297 -2.95 7.78 8.37
CA SER A 297 -2.13 8.41 9.41
C SER A 297 -1.66 7.36 10.41
N VAL A 298 -0.40 7.46 10.84
CA VAL A 298 0.18 6.55 11.83
C VAL A 298 1.32 7.24 12.59
N ASN A 299 1.37 6.96 13.90
CA ASN A 299 2.48 7.36 14.75
C ASN A 299 3.57 6.28 14.71
N LEU A 300 4.81 6.72 14.53
CA LEU A 300 5.98 5.89 14.32
C LEU A 300 7.08 6.24 15.32
N ASN A 301 7.79 5.22 15.77
CA ASN A 301 9.09 5.34 16.43
C ASN A 301 10.17 4.95 15.42
N ALA A 302 11.23 5.75 15.33
CA ALA A 302 12.32 5.54 14.40
C ALA A 302 13.67 5.56 15.14
N GLU A 303 14.44 4.49 14.99
CA GLU A 303 15.82 4.39 15.46
C GLU A 303 16.75 4.45 14.25
N THR A 304 17.55 5.52 14.14
CA THR A 304 18.33 5.82 12.94
C THR A 304 19.82 5.70 13.20
N LYS A 305 20.51 4.92 12.37
CA LYS A 305 21.97 4.77 12.38
C LYS A 305 22.58 5.32 11.11
N LYS A 306 23.61 6.15 11.25
CA LYS A 306 24.47 6.58 10.13
C LYS A 306 25.46 5.47 9.78
N ILE A 307 25.58 5.19 8.49
CA ILE A 307 26.59 4.32 7.90
C ILE A 307 27.54 5.20 7.08
N THR A 308 28.83 5.10 7.39
CA THR A 308 29.88 5.84 6.68
C THR A 308 30.57 4.87 5.73
N ASN A 309 30.23 4.91 4.44
CA ASN A 309 30.95 4.18 3.39
C ASN A 309 31.55 5.17 2.40
N GLN A 310 32.88 5.27 2.41
CA GLN A 310 33.83 5.79 1.41
C GLN A 310 33.53 7.02 0.52
N SER A 311 32.40 7.74 0.64
CA SER A 311 32.20 9.13 0.15
C SER A 311 30.79 9.69 0.42
N ASN A 312 29.76 8.85 0.56
CA ASN A 312 28.37 9.30 0.65
C ASN A 312 27.74 8.93 1.99
N GLU A 313 26.98 9.87 2.56
CA GLU A 313 26.20 9.61 3.76
C GLU A 313 25.05 8.64 3.47
N HIS A 314 24.84 7.68 4.35
CA HIS A 314 23.74 6.72 4.28
C HIS A 314 23.18 6.54 5.68
N TYR A 315 21.86 6.57 5.82
CA TYR A 315 21.19 6.33 7.08
C TYR A 315 20.24 5.15 6.95
N ILE A 316 20.23 4.29 7.96
CA ILE A 316 19.24 3.22 8.10
C ILE A 316 18.36 3.58 9.29
N SER A 317 17.06 3.65 9.05
CA SER A 317 16.06 3.94 10.08
C SER A 317 15.18 2.73 10.29
N LYS A 318 15.25 2.14 11.50
CA LYS A 318 14.35 1.08 11.95
C LYS A 318 13.05 1.72 12.44
N ILE A 319 11.98 1.48 11.71
CA ILE A 319 10.67 2.08 11.95
C ILE A 319 9.76 1.06 12.62
N SER A 320 9.09 1.45 13.70
CA SER A 320 8.08 0.66 14.40
C SER A 320 6.85 1.50 14.69
N ARG A 321 5.67 0.87 14.81
CA ARG A 321 4.45 1.60 15.17
C ARG A 321 4.43 1.97 16.65
N ASP A 322 4.09 3.23 16.95
CA ASP A 322 3.81 3.65 18.32
C ASP A 322 2.35 3.32 18.68
N MET A 323 2.16 2.22 19.41
CA MET A 323 0.84 1.76 19.88
C MET A 323 0.35 2.55 21.12
N LYS A 324 1.21 3.33 21.77
CA LYS A 324 0.91 4.03 23.04
C LYS A 324 0.36 5.44 22.83
N TYR A 325 0.49 6.01 21.63
CA TYR A 325 0.04 7.37 21.34
C TYR A 325 -1.48 7.40 21.09
N SER A 326 -2.24 7.84 22.09
CA SER A 326 -3.71 7.79 22.17
C SER A 326 -4.46 8.84 21.34
N GLY A 327 -3.76 9.81 20.72
CA GLY A 327 -4.38 10.96 20.06
C GLY A 327 -4.92 10.70 18.64
N ILE A 328 -4.29 9.81 17.87
CA ILE A 328 -4.69 9.50 16.49
C ILE A 328 -4.78 7.99 16.33
N LYS A 329 -5.98 7.48 16.09
CA LYS A 329 -6.18 6.06 15.74
C LYS A 329 -5.45 5.79 14.42
N SER A 330 -4.32 5.08 14.49
CA SER A 330 -3.59 4.67 13.29
C SER A 330 -4.52 3.97 12.32
N GLY A 331 -4.49 4.37 11.05
CA GLY A 331 -5.30 3.72 10.04
C GLY A 331 -5.75 4.61 8.90
N ARG A 332 -6.42 3.94 7.96
CA ARG A 332 -6.93 4.56 6.75
C ARG A 332 -8.22 5.31 7.02
N GLN A 333 -8.19 6.61 6.76
CA GLN A 333 -9.35 7.50 6.74
C GLN A 333 -9.88 7.59 5.30
N GLN A 334 -11.19 7.52 5.12
CA GLN A 334 -11.80 7.48 3.78
C GLN A 334 -12.72 8.69 3.62
N PHE A 335 -12.47 9.49 2.58
CA PHE A 335 -13.24 10.68 2.23
C PHE A 335 -13.84 10.48 0.84
N GLY A 336 -14.64 9.41 0.69
CA GLY A 336 -15.20 9.03 -0.59
C GLY A 336 -15.64 7.58 -0.69
N THR A 337 -15.75 7.07 -1.92
CA THR A 337 -16.23 5.70 -2.18
C THR A 337 -15.50 5.06 -3.36
N ILE A 338 -15.33 3.73 -3.29
CA ILE A 338 -14.78 2.95 -4.40
C ILE A 338 -15.77 2.99 -5.57
N LYS A 339 -15.30 3.49 -6.72
CA LYS A 339 -16.03 3.54 -7.99
C LYS A 339 -15.76 2.30 -8.84
N ASP A 340 -14.50 1.88 -8.92
CA ASP A 340 -14.05 0.77 -9.77
C ASP A 340 -12.85 0.08 -9.12
N GLN A 341 -13.05 -1.18 -8.71
CA GLN A 341 -12.00 -1.95 -8.05
C GLN A 341 -10.84 -2.32 -8.98
N SER A 342 -11.08 -2.43 -10.29
CA SER A 342 -10.03 -2.72 -11.27
C SER A 342 -9.05 -1.55 -11.47
N GLN A 343 -9.40 -0.38 -10.94
CA GLN A 343 -8.58 0.83 -10.95
C GLN A 343 -8.12 1.24 -9.54
N LEU A 344 -7.98 0.27 -8.63
CA LEU A 344 -7.42 0.47 -7.29
C LEU A 344 -6.08 -0.24 -7.15
N TYR A 345 -4.99 0.52 -7.16
CA TYR A 345 -3.64 -0.02 -6.96
C TYR A 345 -3.06 0.43 -5.63
N ALA A 346 -3.31 1.68 -5.23
CA ALA A 346 -2.77 2.20 -3.97
C ALA A 346 -3.65 1.85 -2.77
N PHE A 347 -4.97 1.90 -2.92
CA PHE A 347 -5.91 1.63 -1.83
C PHE A 347 -5.68 0.29 -1.12
N PRO A 348 -5.42 -0.84 -1.81
CA PRO A 348 -5.13 -2.10 -1.15
C PRO A 348 -3.84 -2.07 -0.31
N LEU A 349 -2.81 -1.35 -0.75
CA LEU A 349 -1.50 -1.27 -0.10
C LEU A 349 -1.58 -0.53 1.25
N MET A 350 -2.43 0.49 1.34
CA MET A 350 -2.59 1.31 2.55
C MET A 350 -3.49 0.68 3.63
N LYS A 351 -3.85 -0.61 3.48
CA LYS A 351 -4.78 -1.32 4.39
C LYS A 351 -4.04 -2.08 5.50
N ASN A 352 -2.79 -2.47 5.28
CA ASN A 352 -2.06 -3.44 6.09
C ASN A 352 -0.64 -2.95 6.41
N GLY A 353 -0.42 -2.48 7.63
CA GLY A 353 0.88 -2.71 8.25
C GLY A 353 0.72 -3.90 9.18
N THR A 354 0.96 -5.10 8.66
CA THR A 354 1.10 -6.32 9.47
C THR A 354 2.49 -6.41 10.09
N HIS A 355 3.44 -5.63 9.60
CA HIS A 355 4.78 -5.57 10.15
C HIS A 355 4.82 -4.65 11.37
N SER A 356 5.26 -5.21 12.50
CA SER A 356 5.53 -4.44 13.72
C SER A 356 6.73 -3.50 13.53
N THR A 357 7.67 -3.89 12.65
CA THR A 357 8.93 -3.17 12.37
C THR A 357 9.36 -3.34 10.91
N TYR A 358 9.95 -2.30 10.31
CA TYR A 358 10.57 -2.32 8.97
C TYR A 358 11.73 -1.31 8.88
N PHE A 359 12.54 -1.36 7.83
CA PHE A 359 13.64 -0.41 7.63
C PHE A 359 13.42 0.51 6.43
N ASN A 360 13.87 1.76 6.61
CA ASN A 360 14.03 2.74 5.55
C ASN A 360 15.52 3.07 5.39
N HIS A 361 15.98 3.10 4.14
CA HIS A 361 17.32 3.58 3.79
C HIS A 361 17.21 4.98 3.22
N ILE A 362 17.96 5.92 3.78
CA ILE A 362 17.92 7.34 3.45
C ILE A 362 19.30 7.74 2.94
N TYR A 363 19.34 8.24 1.71
CA TYR A 363 20.54 8.70 1.04
C TYR A 363 20.39 10.21 0.80
N PRO A 364 21.09 11.08 1.57
CA PRO A 364 21.04 12.51 1.37
C PRO A 364 21.70 12.90 0.05
N MET A 365 20.99 13.72 -0.73
CA MET A 365 21.42 14.20 -2.06
C MET A 365 21.86 15.68 -2.02
N GLY A 366 21.90 16.27 -0.84
CA GLY A 366 22.17 17.70 -0.65
C GLY A 366 20.90 18.55 -0.80
N ASN A 367 20.96 19.78 -0.27
CA ASN A 367 19.85 20.73 -0.21
C ASN A 367 18.52 20.03 0.15
N GLY A 368 18.52 19.31 1.26
CA GLY A 368 17.28 18.79 1.84
C GLY A 368 16.57 17.72 1.04
N VAL A 369 17.17 17.27 -0.06
CA VAL A 369 16.66 16.19 -0.87
C VAL A 369 17.27 14.90 -0.38
N ASN A 370 16.44 13.87 -0.24
CA ASN A 370 16.91 12.52 0.04
C ASN A 370 16.26 11.55 -0.92
N TYR A 371 17.01 10.55 -1.35
CA TYR A 371 16.42 9.34 -1.88
C TYR A 371 16.11 8.41 -0.70
N VAL A 372 14.84 8.04 -0.55
CA VAL A 372 14.37 7.12 0.48
C VAL A 372 13.95 5.82 -0.17
N TYR A 373 14.52 4.70 0.29
CA TYR A 373 14.11 3.36 -0.09
C TYR A 373 13.43 2.66 1.09
N MET A 374 12.22 2.16 0.88
CA MET A 374 11.39 1.48 1.88
C MET A 374 11.41 -0.03 1.64
N GLU A 375 11.97 -0.81 2.57
CA GLU A 375 12.12 -2.25 2.39
C GLU A 375 10.77 -2.99 2.36
N ASN A 376 9.85 -2.61 3.24
CA ASN A 376 8.55 -3.28 3.36
C ASN A 376 7.72 -3.20 2.08
N ALA A 377 7.85 -2.10 1.34
CA ALA A 377 7.12 -1.85 0.11
C ALA A 377 7.96 -2.15 -1.14
N ASN A 378 9.28 -2.30 -1.01
CA ASN A 378 10.25 -2.36 -2.11
C ASN A 378 10.02 -1.22 -3.12
N ILE A 379 9.93 0.00 -2.61
CA ILE A 379 9.78 1.23 -3.41
C ILE A 379 10.80 2.26 -2.97
N GLY A 380 11.23 3.09 -3.90
CA GLY A 380 12.10 4.22 -3.63
C GLY A 380 11.52 5.52 -4.15
N TYR A 381 11.75 6.64 -3.47
CA TYR A 381 11.34 7.94 -3.97
C TYR A 381 12.17 9.06 -3.36
N LEU A 382 12.20 10.21 -4.03
CA LEU A 382 12.81 11.43 -3.53
C LEU A 382 11.85 12.14 -2.57
N THR A 383 12.41 12.63 -1.46
CA THR A 383 11.74 13.46 -0.47
C THR A 383 12.43 14.81 -0.36
N PHE A 384 11.70 15.81 0.13
CA PHE A 384 12.23 17.14 0.42
C PHE A 384 12.01 17.49 1.90
N PHE A 385 13.02 18.07 2.53
CA PHE A 385 12.97 18.62 3.88
C PHE A 385 12.50 20.06 3.89
N TYR A 386 11.62 20.42 4.82
CA TYR A 386 11.33 21.81 5.17
C TYR A 386 11.05 21.95 6.66
N LYS A 387 11.17 23.18 7.17
CA LYS A 387 10.76 23.54 8.53
C LYS A 387 9.34 24.06 8.56
#